data_AF-A8BJT5-F1
#
_entry.id   AF-A8BJT5-F1
#
_cell.length_a   1.000
_cell.length_b   1.000
_cell.length_c   1.000
_cell.angle_alpha   90.00
_cell.angle_beta   90.00
_cell.angle_gamma   90.00
#
_symmetry.space_group_name_H-M   'P 1'
#
loop_
_entity.id
_entity.type
_entity.pdbx_description
1 polymer ?
#
loop_
_entity_poly.entity_id
_entity_poly.type
_entity_poly.pdbx_seq_one_letter_code
_entity_poly.pdbx_strand_id
1 'polypeptide(L)'
;MVVLLHVRHALLQQRFFECKFAENEPLSSVKDQIYKMTGTMPQHQVLRLRVSDDRVIDLGDSSSSLSDYNARDGMELLVDDTNPLSIAREAGLSDLSQIEKYVMSDEVYDKLDGTVRQYLREKFKSDPEYRKQVLDAHRQRRKEVAMEAEALEKIGVGMRCRLSGDRRGEVAFVGPVPSLGKGHFVGVTLDEPVGDSDGTHGGTKYFNAQMKYGAFVKPLSVEVGDFPELGLDSSISDL
;
A
#
# COMPACT_ATOMS: atom_id res chain seq x y z
N MET A 1 -16.96 34.42 -16.58
CA MET A 1 -16.19 34.14 -15.35
C MET A 1 -16.07 32.62 -15.23
N VAL A 2 -15.01 32.11 -14.60
CA VAL A 2 -14.79 30.65 -14.47
C VAL A 2 -14.99 30.29 -13.01
N VAL A 3 -15.67 29.18 -12.76
CA VAL A 3 -15.89 28.60 -11.43
C VAL A 3 -15.12 27.29 -11.30
N LEU A 4 -14.55 27.04 -10.14
CA LEU A 4 -13.79 25.84 -9.79
C LEU A 4 -14.64 24.89 -8.95
N LEU A 5 -15.15 23.82 -9.55
CA LEU A 5 -16.01 22.85 -8.87
C LEU A 5 -15.31 21.50 -8.70
N HIS A 6 -15.64 20.78 -7.63
CA HIS A 6 -15.23 19.38 -7.49
C HIS A 6 -16.27 18.47 -8.11
N VAL A 7 -15.88 17.58 -9.02
CA VAL A 7 -16.81 16.65 -9.68
C VAL A 7 -16.72 15.29 -9.01
N ARG A 8 -17.88 14.78 -8.57
CA ARG A 8 -18.04 13.45 -8.00
C ARG A 8 -19.04 12.65 -8.84
N HIS A 9 -18.57 11.55 -9.41
CA HIS A 9 -19.40 10.64 -10.18
C HIS A 9 -19.99 9.55 -9.29
N ALA A 10 -21.26 9.20 -9.47
CA ALA A 10 -21.95 8.22 -8.63
C ALA A 10 -21.36 6.80 -8.77
N LEU A 11 -20.85 6.44 -9.95
CA LEU A 11 -20.35 5.10 -10.26
C LEU A 11 -18.81 4.96 -10.21
N LEU A 12 -18.05 6.07 -10.15
CA LEU A 12 -16.58 6.02 -10.17
C LEU A 12 -16.03 6.24 -8.75
N GLN A 13 -14.96 5.53 -8.40
CA GLN A 13 -14.21 5.81 -7.17
C GLN A 13 -13.37 7.10 -7.28
N GLN A 14 -12.93 7.43 -8.50
CA GLN A 14 -12.13 8.61 -8.76
C GLN A 14 -12.94 9.90 -8.55
N ARG A 15 -12.33 10.87 -7.88
CA ARG A 15 -12.85 12.23 -7.70
C ARG A 15 -12.00 13.22 -8.47
N PHE A 16 -12.64 14.23 -9.05
CA PHE A 16 -11.96 15.28 -9.80
C PHE A 16 -12.07 16.58 -9.02
N PHE A 17 -10.94 17.21 -8.73
CA PHE A 17 -10.92 18.42 -7.91
C PHE A 17 -10.60 19.66 -8.76
N GLU A 18 -11.18 20.80 -8.40
CA GLU A 18 -10.89 22.11 -9.01
C GLU A 18 -11.08 22.13 -10.54
N CYS A 19 -12.13 21.47 -11.02
CA CYS A 19 -12.51 21.46 -12.42
C CYS A 19 -13.05 22.84 -12.83
N LYS A 20 -12.50 23.39 -13.92
CA LYS A 20 -12.85 24.72 -14.44
C LYS A 20 -14.07 24.65 -15.34
N PHE A 21 -15.12 25.39 -14.98
CA PHE A 21 -16.33 25.56 -15.78
C PHE A 21 -16.61 27.02 -16.06
N ALA A 22 -17.10 27.35 -17.25
CA ALA A 22 -17.57 28.69 -17.55
C ALA A 22 -18.95 28.91 -16.90
N GLU A 23 -19.06 29.95 -16.08
CA GLU A 23 -20.23 30.17 -15.21
C GLU A 23 -21.53 30.46 -16.00
N ASN A 24 -21.39 31.20 -17.11
CA ASN A 24 -22.50 31.67 -17.94
C ASN A 24 -22.71 30.82 -19.20
N GLU A 25 -21.96 29.72 -19.34
CA GLU A 25 -22.20 28.78 -20.43
C GLU A 25 -23.39 27.87 -20.11
N PRO A 26 -24.11 27.40 -21.15
CA PRO A 26 -25.17 26.44 -20.95
C PRO A 26 -24.62 25.15 -20.32
N LEU A 27 -25.44 24.51 -19.49
CA LEU A 27 -25.12 23.24 -18.85
C LEU A 27 -24.79 22.13 -19.87
N SER A 28 -25.19 22.26 -21.14
CA SER A 28 -24.73 21.37 -22.21
C SER A 28 -23.19 21.36 -22.34
N SER A 29 -22.55 22.53 -22.27
CA SER A 29 -21.09 22.66 -22.34
C SER A 29 -20.41 22.01 -21.12
N VAL A 30 -21.01 22.22 -19.94
CA VAL A 30 -20.58 21.59 -18.68
C VAL A 30 -20.68 20.07 -18.77
N LYS A 31 -21.79 19.54 -19.30
CA LYS A 31 -21.97 18.09 -19.54
C LYS A 31 -20.94 17.53 -20.52
N ASP A 32 -20.61 18.25 -21.59
CA ASP A 32 -19.57 17.85 -22.54
C ASP A 32 -18.17 17.79 -21.91
N GLN A 33 -17.85 18.73 -21.03
CA GLN A 33 -16.62 18.68 -20.23
C GLN A 33 -16.62 17.48 -19.28
N ILE A 34 -17.72 17.23 -18.58
CA ILE A 34 -17.87 16.09 -17.66
C ILE A 34 -17.75 14.76 -18.40
N TYR A 35 -18.29 14.66 -19.62
CA TYR A 35 -18.14 13.49 -20.47
C TYR A 35 -16.66 13.16 -20.74
N LYS A 36 -15.84 14.17 -21.05
CA LYS A 36 -14.39 14.00 -21.27
C LYS A 36 -13.65 13.51 -20.03
N MET A 37 -14.17 13.79 -18.83
CA MET A 37 -13.58 13.38 -17.55
C MET A 37 -14.07 12.01 -17.07
N THR A 38 -15.36 11.75 -17.21
CA THR A 38 -16.05 10.59 -16.57
C THR A 38 -16.42 9.49 -17.56
N GLY A 39 -16.50 9.80 -18.86
CA GLY A 39 -16.93 8.88 -19.91
C GLY A 39 -18.46 8.76 -20.06
N THR A 40 -19.25 9.37 -19.19
CA THR A 40 -20.73 9.30 -19.23
C THR A 40 -21.28 10.26 -20.27
N MET A 41 -22.07 9.78 -21.25
CA MET A 41 -22.60 10.64 -22.31
C MET A 41 -23.52 11.75 -21.75
N PRO A 42 -23.53 12.98 -22.31
CA PRO A 42 -24.36 14.09 -21.81
C PRO A 42 -25.85 13.77 -21.61
N GLN A 43 -26.41 12.92 -22.46
CA GLN A 43 -27.82 12.48 -22.40
C GLN A 43 -28.13 11.56 -21.19
N HIS A 44 -27.10 10.93 -20.62
CA HIS A 44 -27.22 10.04 -19.46
C HIS A 44 -26.70 10.69 -18.17
N GLN A 45 -26.20 11.92 -18.24
CA GLN A 45 -25.73 12.68 -17.09
C GLN A 45 -26.89 13.46 -16.44
N VAL A 46 -27.17 13.13 -15.18
CA VAL A 46 -27.98 13.98 -14.29
C VAL A 46 -27.02 14.71 -13.36
N LEU A 47 -27.08 16.04 -13.36
CA LEU A 47 -26.17 16.89 -12.59
C LEU A 47 -26.89 17.45 -11.38
N ARG A 48 -26.26 17.38 -10.21
CA ARG A 48 -26.76 17.97 -8.97
C ARG A 48 -25.66 18.76 -8.29
N LEU A 49 -25.95 19.97 -7.82
CA LEU A 49 -25.00 20.83 -7.15
C LEU A 49 -25.18 20.75 -5.63
N ARG A 50 -24.12 20.37 -4.91
CA ARG A 50 -24.09 20.35 -3.45
C ARG A 50 -23.61 21.69 -2.93
N VAL A 51 -24.53 22.45 -2.36
CA VAL A 51 -24.29 23.82 -1.84
C VAL A 51 -23.85 23.79 -0.37
N SER A 52 -24.37 22.85 0.41
CA SER A 52 -23.96 22.55 1.78
C SER A 52 -24.14 21.05 2.05
N ASP A 53 -23.69 20.56 3.21
CA ASP A 53 -23.76 19.12 3.51
C ASP A 53 -25.20 18.57 3.44
N ASP A 54 -26.19 19.35 3.84
CA ASP A 54 -27.61 18.95 3.81
C ASP A 54 -28.40 19.48 2.60
N ARG A 55 -27.77 20.24 1.70
CA ARG A 55 -28.47 20.88 0.57
C ARG A 55 -27.85 20.54 -0.77
N VAL A 56 -28.61 19.78 -1.55
CA VAL A 56 -28.32 19.43 -2.94
C VAL A 56 -29.43 19.98 -3.83
N ILE A 57 -29.05 20.61 -4.94
CA ILE A 57 -29.97 21.22 -5.91
C ILE A 57 -29.82 20.47 -7.23
N ASP A 58 -30.93 20.02 -7.79
CA ASP A 58 -30.94 19.44 -9.14
C ASP A 58 -30.74 20.54 -10.17
N LEU A 59 -29.77 20.35 -11.05
CA LEU A 59 -29.55 21.25 -12.17
C LEU A 59 -30.52 20.86 -13.28
N GLY A 60 -31.33 21.83 -13.71
CA GLY A 60 -32.40 21.65 -14.69
C GLY A 60 -31.90 21.50 -16.13
N ASP A 61 -32.63 22.10 -17.06
CA ASP A 61 -32.40 21.91 -18.50
C ASP A 61 -31.04 22.39 -18.98
N SER A 62 -30.55 21.77 -20.05
CA SER A 62 -29.24 22.05 -20.67
C SER A 62 -29.03 23.49 -21.14
N SER A 63 -30.09 24.31 -21.18
CA SER A 63 -30.06 25.74 -21.53
C SER A 63 -29.78 26.67 -20.34
N SER A 64 -29.97 26.20 -19.10
CA SER A 64 -29.58 26.95 -17.90
C SER A 64 -28.07 26.96 -17.72
N SER A 65 -27.56 27.85 -16.87
CA SER A 65 -26.13 28.07 -16.62
C SER A 65 -25.78 27.83 -15.15
N LEU A 66 -24.50 27.71 -14.82
CA LEU A 66 -24.07 27.50 -13.43
C LEU A 66 -24.32 28.74 -12.55
N SER A 67 -24.32 29.94 -13.13
CA SER A 67 -24.68 31.19 -12.43
C SER A 67 -26.13 31.19 -11.96
N ASP A 68 -27.05 30.59 -12.73
CA ASP A 68 -28.49 30.51 -12.36
C ASP A 68 -28.70 29.76 -11.03
N TYR A 69 -27.77 28.89 -10.66
CA TYR A 69 -27.80 28.12 -9.40
C TYR A 69 -26.83 28.66 -8.35
N ASN A 70 -26.21 29.82 -8.58
CA ASN A 70 -25.21 30.46 -7.70
C ASN A 70 -24.08 29.48 -7.32
N ALA A 71 -23.57 28.75 -8.32
CA ALA A 71 -22.40 27.88 -8.15
C ALA A 71 -21.17 28.72 -7.81
N ARG A 72 -20.40 28.29 -6.80
CA ARG A 72 -19.18 28.97 -6.35
C ARG A 72 -18.01 28.01 -6.26
N ASP A 73 -16.82 28.57 -6.22
CA ASP A 73 -15.58 27.81 -6.07
C ASP A 73 -15.63 26.91 -4.83
N GLY A 74 -15.17 25.67 -4.99
CA GLY A 74 -15.13 24.65 -3.94
C GLY A 74 -16.43 23.89 -3.72
N MET A 75 -17.54 24.23 -4.40
CA MET A 75 -18.75 23.43 -4.36
C MET A 75 -18.58 22.09 -5.11
N GLU A 76 -19.42 21.10 -4.77
CA GLU A 76 -19.38 19.81 -5.44
C GLU A 76 -20.50 19.61 -6.46
N LEU A 77 -20.12 19.18 -7.65
CA LEU A 77 -21.01 18.75 -8.70
C LEU A 77 -21.11 17.22 -8.68
N LEU A 78 -22.27 16.72 -8.26
CA LEU A 78 -22.63 15.31 -8.27
C LEU A 78 -23.14 14.94 -9.66
N VAL A 79 -22.57 13.88 -10.23
CA VAL A 79 -22.93 13.36 -11.55
C VAL A 79 -23.50 11.96 -11.38
N ASP A 80 -24.80 11.81 -11.62
CA ASP A 80 -25.42 10.50 -11.72
C ASP A 80 -25.44 10.04 -13.17
N ASP A 81 -25.00 8.80 -13.36
CA ASP A 81 -25.05 8.12 -14.65
C ASP A 81 -26.29 7.23 -14.72
N THR A 82 -27.21 7.59 -15.61
CA THR A 82 -28.46 6.89 -15.87
C THR A 82 -28.35 5.85 -16.99
N ASN A 83 -27.17 5.68 -17.60
CA ASN A 83 -26.97 4.73 -18.69
C ASN A 83 -27.06 3.28 -18.16
N PRO A 84 -28.06 2.49 -18.59
CA PRO A 84 -28.19 1.11 -18.14
C PRO A 84 -27.02 0.22 -18.58
N LEU A 85 -26.25 0.62 -19.59
CA LEU A 85 -25.09 -0.12 -20.11
C LEU A 85 -23.75 0.50 -19.68
N SER A 86 -23.73 1.32 -18.62
CA SER A 86 -22.49 1.93 -18.14
C SER A 86 -21.47 0.89 -17.65
N ILE A 87 -20.28 0.90 -18.22
CA ILE A 87 -19.14 0.04 -17.84
C ILE A 87 -18.67 0.34 -16.40
N ALA A 88 -18.92 1.56 -15.92
CA ALA A 88 -18.60 1.98 -14.56
C ALA A 88 -19.52 1.36 -13.49
N ARG A 89 -20.67 0.78 -13.89
CA ARG A 89 -21.60 0.14 -12.97
C ARG A 89 -21.00 -1.16 -12.42
N GLU A 90 -21.31 -1.48 -11.16
CA GLU A 90 -20.94 -2.76 -10.51
C GLU A 90 -19.43 -3.08 -10.55
N ALA A 91 -18.58 -2.09 -10.20
CA ALA A 91 -17.13 -2.25 -10.05
C ALA A 91 -16.34 -2.62 -11.32
N GLY A 92 -16.96 -2.58 -12.51
CA GLY A 92 -16.37 -3.03 -13.77
C GLY A 92 -15.07 -2.31 -14.20
N LEU A 93 -14.79 -1.11 -13.67
CA LEU A 93 -13.55 -0.36 -13.94
C LEU A 93 -12.60 -0.27 -12.74
N SER A 94 -13.04 -0.65 -11.54
CA SER A 94 -12.23 -0.55 -10.32
C SER A 94 -11.60 -1.89 -9.91
N ASP A 95 -12.23 -3.01 -10.28
CA ASP A 95 -11.74 -4.33 -9.94
C ASP A 95 -10.77 -4.85 -11.00
N LEU A 96 -9.48 -4.59 -10.80
CA LEU A 96 -8.41 -5.10 -11.65
C LEU A 96 -8.12 -6.60 -11.45
N SER A 97 -8.79 -7.27 -10.51
CA SER A 97 -8.60 -8.72 -10.27
C SER A 97 -9.17 -9.59 -11.39
N GLN A 98 -10.21 -9.09 -12.07
CA GLN A 98 -10.87 -9.79 -13.19
C GLN A 98 -10.11 -9.63 -14.52
N ILE A 99 -9.08 -8.77 -14.55
CA ILE A 99 -8.29 -8.53 -15.76
C ILE A 99 -7.14 -9.53 -15.79
N GLU A 100 -7.21 -10.46 -16.73
CA GLU A 100 -6.06 -11.31 -17.08
C GLU A 100 -4.94 -10.45 -17.67
N LYS A 101 -4.01 -10.06 -16.82
CA LYS A 101 -2.80 -9.35 -17.24
C LYS A 101 -1.95 -10.30 -18.06
N TYR A 102 -1.63 -9.91 -19.30
CA TYR A 102 -0.71 -10.67 -20.11
C TYR A 102 0.66 -10.74 -19.43
N VAL A 103 1.13 -11.97 -19.18
CA VAL A 103 2.48 -12.26 -18.67
C VAL A 103 3.24 -12.99 -19.76
N MET A 104 4.30 -12.36 -20.25
CA MET A 104 5.19 -12.98 -21.21
C MET A 104 6.05 -14.03 -20.52
N SER A 105 6.24 -15.20 -21.15
CA SER A 105 7.16 -16.19 -20.62
C SER A 105 8.60 -15.69 -20.69
N ASP A 106 9.44 -16.17 -19.76
CA ASP A 106 10.86 -15.80 -19.73
C ASP A 106 11.58 -16.16 -21.04
N GLU A 107 11.20 -17.28 -21.66
CA GLU A 107 11.76 -17.75 -22.92
C GLU A 107 11.43 -16.82 -24.10
N VAL A 108 10.22 -16.24 -24.12
CA VAL A 108 9.81 -15.29 -25.16
C VAL A 108 10.50 -13.96 -24.92
N TYR A 109 10.52 -13.49 -23.66
CA TYR A 109 11.18 -12.23 -23.29
C TYR A 109 12.68 -12.25 -23.60
N ASP A 110 13.33 -13.40 -23.40
CA ASP A 110 14.76 -13.60 -23.68
C ASP A 110 15.13 -13.52 -25.17
N LYS A 111 14.15 -13.71 -26.07
CA LYS A 111 14.34 -13.60 -27.51
C LYS A 111 14.10 -12.18 -28.04
N LEU A 112 13.59 -11.27 -27.22
CA LEU A 112 13.34 -9.89 -27.61
C LEU A 112 14.61 -9.05 -27.53
N ASP A 113 14.81 -8.24 -28.55
CA ASP A 113 15.90 -7.28 -28.62
C ASP A 113 15.59 -6.00 -27.83
N GLY A 114 16.64 -5.32 -27.36
CA GLY A 114 16.52 -4.04 -26.65
C GLY A 114 15.89 -4.16 -25.25
N THR A 115 15.78 -5.37 -24.72
CA THR A 115 15.26 -5.60 -23.38
C THR A 115 16.28 -5.24 -22.30
N VAL A 116 15.78 -4.88 -21.12
CA VAL A 116 16.62 -4.64 -19.93
C VAL A 116 17.46 -5.89 -19.61
N ARG A 117 16.91 -7.09 -19.79
CA ARG A 117 17.62 -8.34 -19.52
C ARG A 117 18.79 -8.56 -20.48
N GLN A 118 18.63 -8.26 -21.77
CA GLN A 118 19.74 -8.28 -22.73
C GLN A 118 20.82 -7.25 -22.33
N TYR A 119 20.43 -6.00 -22.06
CA TYR A 119 21.35 -4.96 -21.60
C TYR A 119 22.14 -5.38 -20.36
N LEU A 120 21.48 -5.95 -19.35
CA LEU A 120 22.15 -6.41 -18.13
C LEU A 120 23.11 -7.58 -18.39
N ARG A 121 22.76 -8.52 -19.30
CA ARG A 121 23.65 -9.62 -19.72
C ARG A 121 24.88 -9.11 -20.44
N GLU A 122 24.71 -8.14 -21.34
CA GLU A 122 25.82 -7.51 -22.07
C GLU A 122 26.71 -6.72 -21.13
N LYS A 123 26.12 -5.88 -20.25
CA LYS A 123 26.85 -5.13 -19.23
C LYS A 123 27.65 -6.06 -18.32
N PHE A 124 27.08 -7.20 -17.91
CA PHE A 124 27.79 -8.20 -17.11
C PHE A 124 28.97 -8.86 -17.85
N LYS A 125 28.93 -8.93 -19.18
CA LYS A 125 30.04 -9.43 -20.00
C LYS A 125 31.10 -8.36 -20.25
N SER A 126 30.68 -7.15 -20.56
CA SER A 126 31.56 -6.07 -21.03
C SER A 126 32.25 -5.31 -19.91
N ASP A 127 31.63 -5.19 -18.74
CA ASP A 127 32.10 -4.37 -17.61
C ASP A 127 32.55 -5.29 -16.45
N PRO A 128 33.87 -5.48 -16.26
CA PRO A 128 34.41 -6.30 -15.19
C PRO A 128 34.07 -5.79 -13.78
N GLU A 129 33.93 -4.48 -13.61
CA GLU A 129 33.64 -3.86 -12.32
C GLU A 129 32.18 -4.10 -11.95
N TYR A 130 31.25 -3.87 -12.89
CA TYR A 130 29.85 -4.24 -12.71
C TYR A 130 29.69 -5.75 -12.43
N ARG A 131 30.41 -6.60 -13.17
CA ARG A 131 30.41 -8.05 -12.94
C ARG A 131 30.86 -8.39 -11.53
N LYS A 132 31.94 -7.78 -11.04
CA LYS A 132 32.45 -8.00 -9.69
C LYS A 132 31.41 -7.58 -8.64
N GLN A 133 30.82 -6.40 -8.78
CA GLN A 133 29.77 -5.90 -7.87
C GLN A 133 28.57 -6.86 -7.79
N VAL A 134 28.09 -7.35 -8.93
CA VAL A 134 26.98 -8.31 -8.98
C VAL A 134 27.36 -9.63 -8.28
N LEU A 135 28.56 -10.16 -8.53
CA LEU A 135 29.02 -11.40 -7.91
C LEU A 135 29.23 -11.25 -6.39
N ASP A 136 29.78 -10.13 -5.94
CA ASP A 136 29.99 -9.84 -4.53
C ASP A 136 28.65 -9.66 -3.80
N ALA A 137 27.69 -8.96 -4.40
CA ALA A 137 26.33 -8.86 -3.87
C ALA A 137 25.63 -10.22 -3.78
N HIS A 138 25.75 -11.08 -4.80
CA HIS A 138 25.22 -12.45 -4.76
C HIS A 138 25.89 -13.29 -3.68
N ARG A 139 27.22 -13.17 -3.51
CA ARG A 139 27.97 -13.86 -2.46
C ARG A 139 27.50 -13.41 -1.07
N GLN A 140 27.37 -12.10 -0.86
CA GLN A 140 26.94 -11.54 0.40
C GLN A 140 25.53 -12.00 0.76
N ARG A 141 24.59 -11.93 -0.19
CA ARG A 141 23.22 -12.42 0.02
C ARG A 141 23.18 -13.93 0.34
N ARG A 142 24.01 -14.74 -0.33
CA ARG A 142 24.12 -16.18 -0.02
C ARG A 142 24.65 -16.42 1.39
N LYS A 143 25.65 -15.65 1.82
CA LYS A 143 26.19 -15.72 3.20
C LYS A 143 25.12 -15.33 4.22
N GLU A 144 24.40 -14.24 3.99
CA GLU A 144 23.32 -13.80 4.88
C GLU A 144 22.22 -14.85 5.01
N VAL A 145 21.79 -15.46 3.90
CA VAL A 145 20.80 -16.54 3.92
C VAL A 145 21.31 -17.77 4.67
N ALA A 146 22.58 -18.14 4.48
CA ALA A 146 23.19 -19.26 5.20
C ALA A 146 23.29 -18.97 6.71
N MET A 147 23.69 -17.76 7.10
CA MET A 147 23.74 -17.34 8.50
C MET A 147 22.35 -17.28 9.13
N GLU A 148 21.33 -16.79 8.40
CA GLU A 148 19.94 -16.75 8.89
C GLU A 148 19.41 -18.19 9.10
N ALA A 149 19.73 -19.12 8.19
CA ALA A 149 19.38 -20.54 8.34
C ALA A 149 20.07 -21.18 9.55
N GLU A 150 21.37 -20.95 9.73
CA GLU A 150 22.12 -21.45 10.90
C GLU A 150 21.58 -20.86 12.21
N ALA A 151 21.21 -19.58 12.22
CA ALA A 151 20.59 -18.94 13.38
C ALA A 151 19.22 -19.57 13.70
N LEU A 152 18.40 -19.82 12.68
CA LEU A 152 17.09 -20.48 12.84
C LEU A 152 17.20 -21.89 13.43
N GLU A 153 18.24 -22.66 13.08
CA GLU A 153 18.47 -23.99 13.66
C GLU A 153 18.77 -23.95 15.16
N LYS A 154 19.35 -22.85 15.65
CA LYS A 154 19.70 -22.67 17.07
C LYS A 154 18.54 -22.11 17.89
N ILE A 155 17.60 -21.41 17.26
CA ILE A 155 16.51 -20.71 17.95
C ILE A 155 15.29 -21.64 18.08
N GLY A 156 15.04 -22.09 19.31
CA GLY A 156 13.84 -22.85 19.68
C GLY A 156 12.84 -22.02 20.47
N VAL A 157 11.54 -22.35 20.33
CA VAL A 157 10.49 -21.80 21.18
C VAL A 157 10.72 -22.24 22.64
N GLY A 158 10.52 -21.35 23.59
CA GLY A 158 10.78 -21.53 25.02
C GLY A 158 12.21 -21.19 25.46
N MET A 159 13.10 -20.84 24.52
CA MET A 159 14.48 -20.46 24.87
C MET A 159 14.54 -19.03 25.37
N ARG A 160 15.37 -18.79 26.40
CA ARG A 160 15.75 -17.45 26.81
C ARG A 160 16.63 -16.81 25.74
N CYS A 161 16.34 -15.56 25.45
CA CYS A 161 17.04 -14.83 24.43
C CYS A 161 17.24 -13.36 24.78
N ARG A 162 18.20 -12.77 24.12
CA ARG A 162 18.49 -11.34 24.15
C ARG A 162 18.37 -10.77 22.75
N LEU A 163 17.75 -9.59 22.67
CA LEU A 163 17.68 -8.76 21.48
C LEU A 163 18.67 -7.58 21.57
N SER A 164 18.73 -6.78 20.51
CA SER A 164 19.49 -5.52 20.52
C SER A 164 19.05 -4.59 21.66
N GLY A 165 20.04 -3.93 22.29
CA GLY A 165 19.83 -3.05 23.43
C GLY A 165 19.61 -3.75 24.77
N ASP A 166 20.14 -4.97 24.94
CA ASP A 166 19.99 -5.83 26.14
C ASP A 166 18.54 -6.13 26.54
N ARG A 167 17.60 -6.03 25.60
CA ARG A 167 16.20 -6.41 25.82
C ARG A 167 16.08 -7.92 25.88
N ARG A 168 15.73 -8.46 27.04
CA ARG A 168 15.63 -9.90 27.29
C ARG A 168 14.20 -10.39 27.24
N GLY A 169 14.07 -11.68 26.98
CA GLY A 169 12.78 -12.34 26.89
C GLY A 169 12.90 -13.80 26.55
N GLU A 170 11.77 -14.38 26.17
CA GLU A 170 11.62 -15.76 25.77
C GLU A 170 11.09 -15.86 24.34
N VAL A 171 11.68 -16.75 23.55
CA VAL A 171 11.22 -17.03 22.19
C VAL A 171 9.85 -17.71 22.25
N ALA A 172 8.83 -17.06 21.72
CA ALA A 172 7.45 -17.56 21.72
C ALA A 172 6.99 -18.07 20.35
N PHE A 173 7.67 -17.69 19.26
CA PHE A 173 7.33 -18.10 17.91
C PHE A 173 8.56 -18.10 16.99
N VAL A 174 8.63 -19.06 16.07
CA VAL A 174 9.63 -19.09 14.99
C VAL A 174 8.93 -19.52 13.71
N GLY A 175 8.90 -18.67 12.69
CA GLY A 175 8.17 -18.98 11.46
C GLY A 175 7.99 -17.80 10.50
N PRO A 176 7.39 -18.03 9.32
CA PRO A 176 7.04 -16.96 8.39
C PRO A 176 5.85 -16.13 8.92
N VAL A 177 5.92 -14.82 8.72
CA VAL A 177 4.84 -13.87 9.05
C VAL A 177 4.53 -13.07 7.78
N PRO A 178 3.55 -13.49 6.96
CA PRO A 178 3.31 -12.91 5.64
C PRO A 178 3.10 -11.39 5.64
N SER A 179 2.47 -10.85 6.68
CA SER A 179 2.23 -9.42 6.85
C SER A 179 3.49 -8.59 7.11
N LEU A 180 4.56 -9.21 7.63
CA LEU A 180 5.86 -8.56 7.87
C LEU A 180 6.82 -8.70 6.68
N GLY A 181 6.44 -9.46 5.66
CA GLY A 181 7.22 -9.67 4.45
C GLY A 181 7.82 -11.08 4.34
N LYS A 182 8.79 -11.23 3.44
CA LYS A 182 9.39 -12.53 3.10
C LYS A 182 10.44 -12.96 4.13
N GLY A 183 10.57 -14.27 4.33
CA GLY A 183 11.53 -14.90 5.24
C GLY A 183 10.92 -15.29 6.58
N HIS A 184 11.77 -15.76 7.49
CA HIS A 184 11.35 -16.12 8.84
C HIS A 184 11.44 -14.93 9.78
N PHE A 185 10.65 -15.01 10.83
CA PHE A 185 10.62 -14.08 11.95
C PHE A 185 10.59 -14.87 13.24
N VAL A 186 11.18 -14.29 14.26
CA VAL A 186 11.16 -14.80 15.63
C VAL A 186 10.29 -13.86 16.44
N GLY A 187 9.23 -14.42 17.03
CA GLY A 187 8.39 -13.74 17.99
C GLY A 187 8.97 -13.94 19.38
N VAL A 188 9.22 -12.86 20.10
CA VAL A 188 9.78 -12.87 21.46
C VAL A 188 8.79 -12.21 22.41
N THR A 189 8.55 -12.87 23.54
CA THR A 189 7.87 -12.28 24.70
C THR A 189 8.95 -11.69 25.58
N LEU A 190 9.02 -10.37 25.62
CA LEU A 190 10.00 -9.60 26.39
C LEU A 190 9.63 -9.61 27.87
N ASP A 191 10.63 -9.43 28.73
CA ASP A 191 10.43 -9.30 30.18
C ASP A 191 9.92 -7.90 30.55
N GLU A 192 10.30 -6.89 29.77
CA GLU A 192 9.97 -5.48 29.97
C GLU A 192 9.04 -4.97 28.85
N PRO A 193 8.26 -3.89 29.09
CA PRO A 193 7.34 -3.29 28.11
C PRO A 193 8.06 -2.46 27.02
N VAL A 194 9.11 -3.03 26.41
CA VAL A 194 10.01 -2.39 25.43
C VAL A 194 9.84 -2.95 24.01
N GLY A 195 8.77 -3.68 23.79
CA GLY A 195 8.30 -4.20 22.50
C GLY A 195 7.31 -3.28 21.78
N ASP A 196 6.77 -3.77 20.68
CA ASP A 196 5.90 -3.04 19.76
C ASP A 196 4.61 -3.78 19.41
N SER A 197 4.45 -5.02 19.89
CA SER A 197 3.33 -5.90 19.56
C SER A 197 2.77 -6.58 20.83
N ASP A 198 1.60 -7.20 20.69
CA ASP A 198 0.97 -8.12 21.63
C ASP A 198 1.06 -9.59 21.15
N GLY A 199 1.86 -9.85 20.10
CA GLY A 199 1.96 -11.13 19.41
C GLY A 199 1.00 -11.30 18.23
N THR A 200 0.21 -10.27 17.90
CA THR A 200 -0.65 -10.22 16.71
C THR A 200 -0.03 -9.33 15.63
N HIS A 201 -0.07 -9.78 14.38
CA HIS A 201 0.29 -8.96 13.22
C HIS A 201 -0.60 -9.28 12.03
N GLY A 202 -1.05 -8.26 11.28
CA GLY A 202 -1.90 -8.45 10.10
C GLY A 202 -3.22 -9.19 10.40
N GLY A 203 -3.78 -9.03 11.59
CA GLY A 203 -5.00 -9.71 12.02
C GLY A 203 -4.83 -11.18 12.44
N THR A 204 -3.61 -11.72 12.37
CA THR A 204 -3.30 -13.10 12.80
C THR A 204 -2.49 -13.09 14.10
N LYS A 205 -2.92 -13.87 15.09
CA LYS A 205 -2.21 -14.02 16.37
C LYS A 205 -1.20 -15.16 16.28
N TYR A 206 0.08 -14.86 16.50
CA TYR A 206 1.19 -15.82 16.38
C TYR A 206 1.63 -16.36 17.75
N PHE A 207 1.67 -15.49 18.75
CA PHE A 207 1.96 -15.86 20.14
C PHE A 207 1.17 -14.97 21.10
N ASN A 208 1.20 -15.29 22.39
CA ASN A 208 0.49 -14.53 23.41
C ASN A 208 1.47 -13.66 24.19
N ALA A 209 1.34 -12.33 24.06
CA ALA A 209 2.07 -11.37 24.87
C ALA A 209 1.13 -10.22 25.27
N GLN A 210 1.51 -9.48 26.31
CA GLN A 210 0.84 -8.21 26.59
C GLN A 210 1.26 -7.15 25.55
N MET A 211 0.42 -6.14 25.35
CA MET A 211 0.79 -5.00 24.52
C MET A 211 2.11 -4.39 25.02
N LYS A 212 3.05 -4.13 24.12
CA LYS A 212 4.45 -3.71 24.42
C LYS A 212 5.38 -4.80 24.97
N TYR A 213 4.91 -6.03 25.16
CA TYR A 213 5.76 -7.15 25.56
C TYR A 213 6.06 -8.11 24.40
N GLY A 214 5.37 -8.00 23.27
CA GLY A 214 5.70 -8.76 22.06
C GLY A 214 6.66 -8.00 21.15
N ALA A 215 7.58 -8.73 20.53
CA ALA A 215 8.41 -8.23 19.43
C ALA A 215 8.54 -9.27 18.32
N PHE A 216 8.49 -8.83 17.07
CA PHE A 216 8.85 -9.66 15.90
C PHE A 216 10.19 -9.18 15.33
N VAL A 217 11.18 -10.05 15.30
CA VAL A 217 12.53 -9.71 14.82
C VAL A 217 13.06 -10.74 13.82
N LYS A 218 14.13 -10.38 13.11
CA LYS A 218 14.84 -11.33 12.25
C LYS A 218 15.67 -12.30 13.11
N PRO A 219 15.86 -13.55 12.64
CA PRO A 219 16.64 -14.55 13.39
C PRO A 219 18.04 -14.07 13.80
N LEU A 220 18.72 -13.33 12.91
CA LEU A 220 20.05 -12.76 13.18
C LEU A 220 20.08 -11.69 14.28
N SER A 221 18.92 -11.18 14.71
CA SER A 221 18.79 -10.20 15.79
C SER A 221 18.50 -10.84 17.14
N VAL A 222 18.45 -12.17 17.21
CA VAL A 222 18.15 -12.94 18.42
C VAL A 222 19.40 -13.72 18.84
N GLU A 223 19.84 -13.48 20.06
CA GLU A 223 20.89 -14.27 20.70
C GLU A 223 20.24 -15.18 21.74
N VAL A 224 20.19 -16.49 21.49
CA VAL A 224 19.69 -17.48 22.46
C VAL A 224 20.80 -17.89 23.41
N GLY A 225 20.47 -18.07 24.69
CA GLY A 225 21.46 -18.41 25.71
C GLY A 225 20.91 -18.27 27.12
N ASP A 226 21.82 -18.30 28.10
CA ASP A 226 21.48 -18.11 29.50
C ASP A 226 21.32 -16.61 29.82
N PHE A 227 20.15 -16.09 29.49
CA PHE A 227 19.76 -14.69 29.71
C PHE A 227 18.63 -14.61 30.73
N PRO A 228 18.91 -14.71 32.04
CA PRO A 228 17.89 -14.57 33.07
C PRO A 228 17.29 -13.16 33.04
N GLU A 229 16.06 -13.06 33.53
CA GLU A 229 15.38 -11.78 33.74
C GLU A 229 16.24 -10.89 34.65
N LEU A 230 16.36 -9.61 34.29
CA LEU A 230 17.08 -8.65 35.11
C LEU A 230 16.20 -8.27 36.29
N GLY A 231 16.66 -8.58 37.51
CA GLY A 231 15.99 -8.16 38.73
C GLY A 231 16.01 -6.64 38.89
N LEU A 232 14.99 -6.11 39.58
CA LEU A 232 14.87 -4.67 39.94
C LEU A 232 16.05 -4.12 40.75
N ASP A 233 16.87 -5.01 41.34
CA ASP A 233 18.09 -4.69 42.08
C ASP A 233 19.30 -4.38 41.18
N SER A 234 19.31 -4.91 39.96
CA SER A 234 20.41 -4.71 39.00
C SER A 234 20.40 -3.33 38.33
N SER A 235 19.27 -2.61 38.32
CA SER A 235 19.16 -1.26 37.76
C SER A 235 19.60 -0.14 38.70
N ILE A 236 19.91 -0.45 39.97
CA ILE A 236 20.29 0.56 40.99
C ILE A 236 21.81 0.73 41.07
N SER A 237 22.61 -0.20 40.52
CA SER A 237 24.08 -0.14 40.61
C SER A 237 24.76 0.85 39.64
N ASP A 238 24.01 1.44 38.71
CA ASP A 238 24.52 2.38 37.71
C ASP A 238 24.08 3.84 37.96
N LEU A 239 23.69 4.18 39.20
CA LEU A 239 23.37 5.53 39.67
C LEU A 239 24.42 6.08 40.64
#